data_AF-A0A349A0Q0-F1
#
_entry.id   AF-A0A349A0Q0-F1
#
_cell.length_a   1.000
_cell.length_b   1.000
_cell.length_c   1.000
_cell.angle_alpha   90.00
_cell.angle_beta   90.00
_cell.angle_gamma   90.00
#
_symmetry.space_group_name_H-M   'P 1'
#
loop_
_entity.id
_entity.type
_entity.pdbx_description
1 polymer ?
#
loop_
_entity_poly.entity_id
_entity_poly.type
_entity_poly.pdbx_seq_one_letter_code
_entity_poly.pdbx_strand_id
1 'polypeptide(L)'
;MSRSDRFLRACRKQATDATPVWIMRQAGRYLPEYRSLRSHHTFMTLCKTPELAVEVTIQPLRRFELDAAIIFSDILLPLEGMGLEVSFAEGKKPAVNPPLRTADDIHQLQSFSPEEHMP
;
A
#
# COMPACT_ATOMS: atom_id res chain seq x y z
N MET A 1 -18.00 -17.20 13.55
CA MET A 1 -17.69 -16.76 12.18
C MET A 1 -16.19 -16.53 12.09
N SER A 2 -15.51 -16.83 10.96
CA SER A 2 -14.10 -16.44 10.86
C SER A 2 -14.01 -14.91 10.71
N ARG A 3 -12.90 -14.32 11.18
CA ARG A 3 -12.68 -12.87 11.07
C ARG A 3 -12.76 -12.37 9.62
N SER A 4 -12.10 -13.09 8.70
CA SER A 4 -12.15 -12.79 7.27
C SER A 4 -13.56 -12.89 6.68
N ASP A 5 -14.34 -13.88 7.11
CA ASP A 5 -15.74 -14.03 6.68
C ASP A 5 -16.61 -12.88 7.21
N ARG A 6 -16.41 -12.45 8.45
CA ARG A 6 -17.14 -11.32 9.06
C ARG A 6 -16.99 -10.04 8.25
N PHE A 7 -15.77 -9.67 7.87
CA PHE A 7 -15.51 -8.48 7.05
C PHE A 7 -16.24 -8.55 5.71
N LEU A 8 -16.08 -9.65 4.96
CA LEU A 8 -16.67 -9.79 3.63
C LEU A 8 -18.20 -9.84 3.66
N ARG A 9 -18.80 -10.46 4.67
CA ARG A 9 -20.26 -10.48 4.88
C ARG A 9 -20.80 -9.08 5.15
N ALA A 10 -20.15 -8.32 6.03
CA ALA A 10 -20.54 -6.94 6.30
C ALA A 10 -20.49 -6.07 5.03
N CYS A 11 -19.43 -6.20 4.22
CA CYS A 11 -19.33 -5.51 2.92
C CYS A 11 -20.48 -5.85 1.97
N ARG A 12 -21.00 -7.09 2.04
CA ARG A 12 -22.14 -7.56 1.25
C ARG A 12 -23.50 -7.31 1.90
N LYS A 13 -23.55 -6.54 3.00
CA LYS A 13 -24.78 -6.24 3.78
C LYS A 13 -25.47 -7.50 4.32
N GLN A 14 -24.70 -8.54 4.62
CA GLN A 14 -25.18 -9.78 5.23
C GLN A 14 -25.06 -9.72 6.76
N ALA A 15 -25.86 -10.51 7.46
CA ALA A 15 -25.79 -10.60 8.92
C ALA A 15 -24.42 -11.11 9.39
N THR A 16 -23.90 -10.52 10.47
CA THR A 16 -22.63 -10.86 11.14
C THR A 16 -22.85 -11.08 12.63
N ASP A 17 -21.92 -11.77 13.28
CA ASP A 17 -21.91 -12.02 14.74
C ASP A 17 -21.38 -10.82 15.54
N ALA A 18 -20.62 -9.92 14.90
CA ALA A 18 -20.18 -8.63 15.44
C ALA A 18 -19.90 -7.65 14.29
N THR A 19 -19.70 -6.37 14.62
CA THR A 19 -19.22 -5.36 13.65
C THR A 19 -17.73 -5.58 13.37
N PRO A 20 -17.31 -5.85 12.12
CA PRO A 20 -15.89 -6.02 11.81
C PRO A 20 -15.11 -4.70 11.86
N VAL A 21 -13.83 -4.77 12.22
CA VAL A 21 -12.93 -3.62 12.34
C VAL A 21 -11.60 -3.85 11.60
N TRP A 22 -11.15 -2.79 10.92
CA TRP A 22 -9.81 -2.61 10.41
C TRP A 22 -9.51 -1.11 10.39
N ILE A 23 -8.24 -0.72 10.25
CA ILE A 23 -7.83 0.69 10.35
C ILE A 23 -7.05 1.09 9.11
N MET A 24 -7.43 2.21 8.48
CA MET A 24 -6.63 2.80 7.41
C MET A 24 -5.23 3.12 7.92
N ARG A 25 -4.20 2.70 7.16
CA ARG A 25 -2.79 2.80 7.58
C ARG A 25 -2.45 2.00 8.85
N GLN A 26 -3.12 0.86 9.08
CA GLN A 26 -2.78 -0.08 10.17
C GLN A 26 -1.31 -0.52 10.14
N ALA A 27 -0.72 -0.69 8.97
CA ALA A 27 0.71 -0.91 8.83
C ALA A 27 1.42 0.44 8.64
N GLY A 28 2.08 0.96 9.69
CA GLY A 28 2.69 2.27 9.61
C GLY A 28 3.49 2.71 10.83
N ARG A 29 3.93 3.98 10.80
CA ARG A 29 4.90 4.59 11.72
C ARG A 29 4.55 4.54 13.22
N TYR A 30 3.29 4.28 13.58
CA TYR A 30 2.91 4.13 14.98
C TYR A 30 3.41 2.79 15.58
N LEU A 31 3.76 1.82 14.73
CA LEU A 31 4.33 0.54 15.14
C LEU A 31 5.87 0.65 15.23
N PRO A 32 6.49 0.29 16.37
CA PRO A 32 7.94 0.32 16.51
C PRO A 32 8.64 -0.69 15.59
N GLU A 33 8.05 -1.86 15.33
CA GLU A 33 8.56 -2.87 14.39
C GLU A 33 8.56 -2.37 12.94
N TYR A 34 7.54 -1.61 12.52
CA TYR A 34 7.54 -0.95 11.22
C TYR A 34 8.68 0.07 11.13
N ARG A 35 8.86 0.90 12.18
CA ARG A 35 9.94 1.89 12.22
C ARG A 35 11.32 1.23 12.17
N SER A 36 11.48 0.10 12.85
CA SER A 36 12.71 -0.70 12.83
C SER A 36 12.98 -1.27 11.43
N LEU A 37 11.98 -1.80 10.75
CA LEU A 37 12.17 -2.28 9.36
C LEU A 37 12.47 -1.11 8.41
N ARG A 38 11.76 0.01 8.57
CA ARG A 38 11.94 1.25 7.80
C ARG A 38 13.34 1.86 7.95
N SER A 39 14.03 1.66 9.07
CA SER A 39 15.40 2.18 9.25
C SER A 39 16.44 1.42 8.43
N HIS A 40 16.13 0.21 7.96
CA HIS A 40 17.04 -0.64 7.18
C HIS A 40 16.73 -0.65 5.68
N HIS A 41 15.56 -0.15 5.26
CA HIS A 41 15.09 -0.22 3.88
C HIS A 41 14.46 1.10 3.41
N THR A 42 14.54 1.41 2.12
CA THR A 42 13.80 2.55 1.54
C THR A 42 12.30 2.25 1.40
N PHE A 43 11.46 3.27 1.18
CA PHE A 43 10.00 3.07 1.18
C PHE A 43 9.62 2.23 -0.04
N MET A 44 10.22 2.58 -1.16
CA MET A 44 10.11 1.85 -2.41
C MET A 44 10.61 0.41 -2.27
N THR A 45 11.71 0.16 -1.56
CA THR A 45 12.18 -1.21 -1.27
C THR A 45 11.14 -2.01 -0.50
N LEU A 46 10.52 -1.43 0.53
CA LEU A 46 9.46 -2.11 1.28
C LEU A 46 8.24 -2.43 0.43
N CYS A 47 7.86 -1.55 -0.51
CA CYS A 47 6.73 -1.76 -1.40
C CYS A 47 7.02 -2.75 -2.54
N LYS A 48 8.25 -2.78 -3.05
CA LYS A 48 8.65 -3.56 -4.23
C LYS A 48 9.24 -4.93 -3.93
N THR A 49 9.47 -5.25 -2.65
CA THR A 49 9.94 -6.57 -2.24
C THR A 49 8.77 -7.32 -1.60
N PRO A 50 8.22 -8.36 -2.25
CA PRO A 50 7.03 -9.07 -1.77
C PRO A 50 7.14 -9.54 -0.31
N GLU A 51 8.30 -10.07 0.09
CA GLU A 51 8.53 -10.56 1.46
C GLU A 51 8.47 -9.42 2.48
N LEU A 52 8.99 -8.24 2.15
CA LEU A 52 8.96 -7.07 3.02
C LEU A 52 7.55 -6.47 3.07
N ALA A 53 6.84 -6.40 1.93
CA ALA A 53 5.47 -5.92 1.88
C ALA A 53 4.53 -6.82 2.70
N VAL A 54 4.71 -8.15 2.62
CA VAL A 54 3.99 -9.12 3.44
C VAL A 54 4.31 -8.91 4.91
N GLU A 55 5.59 -8.84 5.29
CA GLU A 55 6.00 -8.64 6.68
C GLU A 55 5.38 -7.36 7.27
N VAL A 56 5.43 -6.24 6.57
CA VAL A 56 4.79 -5.00 7.01
C VAL A 56 3.27 -5.13 7.14
N THR A 57 2.62 -5.80 6.18
CA THR A 57 1.16 -6.00 6.16
C THR A 57 0.65 -6.79 7.36
N ILE A 58 1.43 -7.79 7.84
CA ILE A 58 1.01 -8.71 8.90
C ILE A 58 1.35 -8.22 10.32
N GLN A 59 2.27 -7.25 10.48
CA GLN A 59 2.61 -6.67 11.80
C GLN A 59 1.38 -6.23 12.63
N PRO A 60 0.39 -5.51 12.09
CA PRO A 60 -0.76 -5.06 12.86
C PRO A 60 -1.65 -6.23 13.31
N LEU A 61 -1.75 -7.28 12.50
CA LEU A 61 -2.54 -8.48 12.79
C LEU A 61 -1.94 -9.33 13.93
N ARG A 62 -0.63 -9.19 14.18
CA ARG A 62 0.04 -9.82 15.33
C ARG A 62 -0.25 -9.07 16.65
N ARG A 63 -0.64 -7.79 16.58
CA ARG A 63 -0.93 -6.95 17.75
C ARG A 63 -2.41 -6.85 18.09
N PHE A 64 -3.25 -6.87 17.06
CA PHE A 64 -4.67 -6.54 17.18
C PHE A 64 -5.51 -7.58 16.45
N GLU A 65 -6.69 -7.87 16.99
CA GLU A 65 -7.63 -8.81 16.39
C GLU A 65 -8.45 -8.16 15.27
N LEU A 66 -7.79 -7.62 14.24
CA LEU A 66 -8.45 -6.99 13.10
C LEU A 66 -9.12 -8.04 12.20
N ASP A 67 -10.24 -7.65 11.57
CA ASP A 67 -11.02 -8.53 10.70
C ASP A 67 -10.52 -8.55 9.25
N ALA A 68 -9.65 -7.61 8.87
CA ALA A 68 -9.07 -7.50 7.53
C ALA A 68 -7.61 -7.02 7.57
N ALA A 69 -6.87 -7.39 6.53
CA ALA A 69 -5.57 -6.83 6.20
C ALA A 69 -5.69 -5.98 4.93
N ILE A 70 -4.92 -4.90 4.87
CA ILE A 70 -4.74 -4.09 3.67
C ILE A 70 -3.28 -4.17 3.27
N ILE A 71 -3.02 -4.54 2.01
CA ILE A 71 -1.67 -4.74 1.51
C ILE A 71 -0.84 -3.46 1.64
N PHE A 72 0.39 -3.60 2.14
CA PHE A 72 1.34 -2.51 2.18
C PHE A 72 1.86 -2.20 0.77
N SER A 73 1.45 -1.05 0.25
CA SER A 73 1.81 -0.55 -1.07
C SER A 73 1.64 0.97 -1.08
N ASP A 74 1.95 1.62 -2.20
CA ASP A 74 1.69 3.04 -2.40
C ASP A 74 0.83 3.27 -3.65
N ILE A 75 -0.07 4.25 -3.56
CA ILE A 75 -1.00 4.60 -4.64
C ILE A 75 -0.29 5.16 -5.87
N LEU A 76 0.95 5.64 -5.73
CA LEU A 76 1.72 6.24 -6.82
C LEU A 76 2.61 5.24 -7.56
N LEU A 77 2.76 4.00 -7.08
CA LEU A 77 3.59 2.99 -7.77
C LEU A 77 3.23 2.78 -9.25
N PRO A 78 1.96 2.76 -9.67
CA PRO A 78 1.61 2.59 -11.08
C PRO A 78 2.20 3.66 -11.99
N LEU A 79 2.51 4.86 -11.47
CA LEU A 79 3.08 5.94 -12.27
C LEU A 79 4.48 5.60 -12.79
N GLU A 80 5.25 4.78 -12.08
CA GLU A 80 6.54 4.30 -12.58
C GLU A 80 6.39 3.43 -13.82
N GLY A 81 5.36 2.57 -13.85
CA GLY A 81 4.99 1.78 -15.04
C GLY A 81 4.43 2.62 -16.19
N MET A 82 4.08 3.88 -15.93
CA MET A 82 3.66 4.84 -16.96
C MET A 82 4.82 5.72 -17.46
N GLY A 83 6.05 5.45 -17.02
CA GLY A 83 7.25 6.18 -17.43
C GLY A 83 7.55 7.41 -16.59
N LEU A 84 6.94 7.56 -15.41
CA LEU A 84 7.19 8.69 -14.50
C LEU A 84 8.08 8.29 -13.33
N GLU A 85 9.01 9.17 -12.94
CA GLU A 85 9.81 8.96 -11.74
C GLU A 85 9.02 9.42 -10.50
N VAL A 86 8.91 8.55 -9.49
CA VAL A 86 8.27 8.88 -8.20
C VAL A 86 9.31 8.83 -7.08
N SER A 87 9.43 9.92 -6.33
CA SER A 87 10.35 10.02 -5.19
C SER A 87 9.63 10.25 -3.87
N PHE A 88 10.13 9.58 -2.83
CA PHE A 88 9.61 9.66 -1.46
C PHE A 88 10.72 10.15 -0.53
N ALA A 89 10.87 11.47 -0.43
CA ALA A 89 11.81 12.08 0.50
C ALA A 89 11.23 12.21 1.91
N GLU A 90 12.03 11.91 2.93
CA GLU A 90 11.59 11.99 4.32
C GLU A 90 11.17 13.43 4.70
N GLY A 91 10.04 13.55 5.38
CA GLY A 91 9.46 14.86 5.75
C GLY A 91 8.87 15.66 4.58
N LYS A 92 8.95 15.17 3.34
CA LYS A 92 8.39 15.83 2.15
C LYS A 92 7.21 15.06 1.59
N LYS A 93 6.39 15.75 0.79
CA LYS A 93 5.36 15.11 -0.02
C LYS A 93 6.02 14.28 -1.12
N PRO A 94 5.42 13.15 -1.54
CA PRO A 94 5.86 12.46 -2.75
C PRO A 94 5.92 13.42 -3.93
N ALA A 95 6.93 13.27 -4.78
CA ALA A 95 7.11 14.08 -5.96
C ALA A 95 7.14 13.20 -7.21
N VAL A 96 6.52 13.68 -8.28
CA VAL A 96 6.47 13.05 -9.60
C VAL A 96 7.32 13.89 -10.54
N ASN A 97 8.22 13.25 -11.28
CA ASN A 97 9.16 13.90 -12.19
C ASN A 97 9.16 13.18 -13.56
N PRO A 98 9.01 13.92 -14.69
CA PRO A 98 8.63 15.33 -14.77
C PRO A 98 7.16 15.57 -14.37
N PRO A 99 6.80 16.77 -13.88
CA PRO A 99 5.40 17.10 -13.64
C PRO A 99 4.67 17.27 -14.98
N LEU A 100 3.50 16.65 -15.11
CA LEU A 100 2.65 16.78 -16.29
C LEU A 100 1.95 18.16 -16.30
N ARG A 101 2.14 18.93 -17.38
CA ARG A 101 1.64 20.30 -17.56
C ARG A 101 0.96 20.53 -18.90
N THR A 102 1.31 19.75 -19.92
CA THR A 102 0.85 19.92 -21.29
C THR A 102 0.16 18.65 -21.80
N ALA A 103 -0.57 18.77 -22.91
CA ALA A 103 -1.13 17.61 -23.59
C ALA A 103 -0.03 16.68 -24.13
N ASP A 104 1.10 17.23 -24.57
CA ASP A 104 2.23 16.45 -25.06
C ASP A 104 2.81 15.55 -23.96
N ASP A 105 2.89 16.04 -22.72
CA ASP A 105 3.33 15.24 -21.57
C ASP A 105 2.43 14.00 -21.36
N ILE A 106 1.13 14.11 -21.63
CA ILE A 106 0.19 12.99 -21.55
C ILE A 106 0.43 12.00 -22.70
N HIS A 107 0.69 12.51 -23.91
CA HIS A 107 0.99 11.68 -25.08
C HIS A 107 2.29 10.88 -24.94
N GLN A 108 3.21 11.33 -24.10
CA GLN A 108 4.47 10.64 -23.81
C GLN A 108 4.36 9.54 -22.73
N LEU A 109 3.22 9.42 -22.03
CA LEU A 109 3.03 8.38 -21.02
C LEU A 109 3.03 6.99 -21.64
N GLN A 110 3.65 6.05 -20.93
CA GLN A 110 3.66 4.65 -21.32
C GLN A 110 2.34 3.96 -20.96
N SER A 111 1.96 2.97 -21.77
CA SER A 111 0.80 2.13 -21.46
C SER A 111 1.10 1.25 -20.26
N PHE A 112 0.20 1.21 -19.29
CA PHE A 112 0.38 0.44 -18.06
C PHE A 112 -0.23 -0.96 -18.16
N SER A 113 0.60 -1.98 -17.99
CA SER A 113 0.22 -3.36 -17.69
C SER A 113 0.52 -3.73 -16.23
N PRO A 114 -0.47 -4.16 -15.42
CA PRO A 114 -0.22 -4.63 -14.05
C PRO A 114 0.77 -5.79 -13.98
N GLU A 115 0.69 -6.75 -14.89
CA GLU A 115 1.50 -7.96 -14.91
C GLU A 115 2.98 -7.67 -15.23
N GLU A 116 3.24 -6.60 -15.98
CA GLU A 116 4.60 -6.23 -16.40
C GLU A 116 5.24 -5.20 -15.47
N HIS A 117 4.43 -4.29 -14.90
CA HIS A 117 4.93 -3.12 -14.18
C HIS A 117 4.75 -3.17 -12.67
N MET A 118 4.01 -4.13 -12.13
CA MET A 118 3.90 -4.31 -10.68
C MET A 118 4.79 -5.46 -10.18
N PRO A 119 5.40 -5.31 -8.99
CA PRO A 119 6.21 -6.34 -8.33
C PRO A 119 5.35 -7.48 -7.76
#